data_AF-A0A743DA35-F1
#
_entry.id   AF-A0A743DA35-F1
#
_cell.length_a   1.000
_cell.length_b   1.000
_cell.length_c   1.000
_cell.angle_alpha   90.00
_cell.angle_beta   90.00
_cell.angle_gamma   90.00
#
_symmetry.space_group_name_H-M   'P 1'
#
loop_
_entity.id
_entity.type
_entity.pdbx_description
1 polymer ?
#
loop_
_entity_poly.entity_id
_entity_poly.type
_entity_poly.pdbx_seq_one_letter_code
_entity_poly.pdbx_strand_id
1 'polypeptide(L)' 'VPIGVANIAKRYNKPVIGIAGSLTADVGVVHEHGLDAVFSVIYTICTLEDALKNASENVRMTARNVAATLKAGQQLR' A
#
# COMPACT_ATOMS: atom_id res chain seq x y z
N VAL A 1 0.96 1.41 13.62
CA VAL A 1 2.01 0.47 13.14
C VAL A 1 2.75 0.97 11.89
N PRO A 2 2.11 1.24 10.72
CA PRO A 2 2.84 1.56 9.48
C PRO A 2 3.69 2.84 9.55
N ILE A 3 3.21 3.85 10.30
CA ILE A 3 3.92 5.13 10.53
C ILE A 3 5.29 4.93 11.22
N GLY A 4 5.38 4.00 12.17
CA GLY A 4 6.64 3.75 12.88
C GLY A 4 7.73 3.21 11.95
N VAL A 5 7.35 2.30 11.04
CA VAL A 5 8.24 1.76 10.01
C VAL A 5 8.66 2.87 9.05
N ALA A 6 7.72 3.67 8.58
CA ALA A 6 7.98 4.81 7.69
C ALA A 6 8.96 5.83 8.30
N ASN A 7 8.76 6.18 9.58
CA ASN A 7 9.64 7.09 10.31
C ASN A 7 11.07 6.56 10.50
N ILE A 8 11.26 5.24 10.57
CA ILE A 8 12.60 4.64 10.60
C ILE A 8 13.20 4.68 9.19
N ALA A 9 12.48 4.23 8.18
CA ALA A 9 12.96 4.19 6.80
C ALA A 9 13.35 5.57 6.25
N LYS A 10 12.59 6.62 6.58
CA LYS A 10 12.91 8.01 6.25
C LYS A 10 14.28 8.45 6.74
N ARG A 11 14.71 8.01 7.92
CA ARG A 11 16.06 8.32 8.47
C ARG A 11 17.19 7.74 7.62
N TYR A 12 16.90 6.75 6.78
CA TYR A 12 17.84 6.11 5.87
C TYR A 12 17.53 6.38 4.38
N ASN A 13 16.67 7.35 4.10
CA ASN A 13 16.23 7.72 2.75
C ASN A 13 15.73 6.51 1.92
N LYS A 14 15.01 5.58 2.57
CA LYS A 14 14.41 4.43 1.89
C LYS A 14 12.93 4.68 1.60
N PRO A 15 12.48 4.45 0.36
CA PRO A 15 11.06 4.59 0.03
C PRO A 15 10.24 3.50 0.71
N VAL A 16 9.03 3.84 1.15
CA VAL A 16 8.09 2.92 1.81
C VAL A 16 6.73 2.99 1.13
N ILE A 17 6.26 1.83 0.69
CA ILE A 17 4.94 1.65 0.09
C ILE A 17 4.09 0.77 1.01
N GLY A 18 2.94 1.28 1.43
CA GLY A 18 1.99 0.56 2.28
C GLY A 18 0.93 -0.19 1.47
N ILE A 19 0.57 -1.38 1.93
CA ILE A 19 -0.58 -2.15 1.42
C ILE A 19 -1.54 -2.36 2.59
N ALA A 20 -2.76 -1.82 2.49
CA ALA A 20 -3.73 -1.82 3.58
C ALA A 20 -5.02 -2.55 3.21
N GLY A 21 -5.62 -3.21 4.20
CA GLY A 21 -6.90 -3.92 4.10
C GLY A 21 -8.04 -3.04 3.59
N SER A 22 -8.21 -1.88 4.21
CA SER A 22 -9.12 -0.83 3.78
C SER A 22 -8.45 0.53 3.96
N LEU A 23 -8.86 1.49 3.17
CA LEU A 23 -8.47 2.89 3.30
C LEU A 23 -9.71 3.68 3.72
N THR A 24 -9.64 4.38 4.84
CA THR A 24 -10.67 5.37 5.21
C THR A 24 -10.37 6.71 4.54
N ALA A 25 -11.33 7.65 4.56
CA ALA A 25 -11.20 8.95 3.92
C ALA A 25 -9.95 9.75 4.35
N ASP A 26 -9.42 9.46 5.54
CA ASP A 26 -8.24 10.11 6.11
C ASP A 26 -6.89 9.55 5.60
N VAL A 27 -6.89 8.84 4.46
CA VAL A 27 -5.66 8.31 3.86
C VAL A 27 -4.63 9.38 3.50
N GLY A 28 -5.07 10.62 3.27
CA GLY A 28 -4.13 11.74 3.03
C GLY A 28 -3.09 11.89 4.15
N VAL A 29 -3.49 11.59 5.40
CA VAL A 29 -2.64 11.69 6.58
C VAL A 29 -1.46 10.71 6.52
N VAL A 30 -1.60 9.55 5.85
CA VAL A 30 -0.51 8.57 5.81
C VAL A 30 0.69 9.03 4.96
N HIS A 31 0.46 9.90 3.97
CA HIS A 31 1.52 10.54 3.20
C HIS A 31 2.30 11.55 4.05
N GLU A 32 1.58 12.34 4.85
CA GLU A 32 2.20 13.28 5.82
C GLU A 32 3.09 12.55 6.82
N HIS A 33 2.71 11.33 7.20
CA HIS A 33 3.42 10.49 8.16
C HIS A 33 4.51 9.61 7.53
N GLY A 34 4.77 9.78 6.23
CA GLY A 34 5.99 9.30 5.59
C GLY A 34 5.94 8.04 4.77
N LEU A 35 4.75 7.61 4.40
CA LEU A 35 4.59 6.66 3.31
C LEU A 35 4.67 7.41 1.96
N ASP A 36 5.49 6.90 1.04
CA ASP A 36 5.60 7.46 -0.31
C ASP A 36 4.38 7.10 -1.16
N ALA A 37 3.81 5.91 -0.93
CA ALA A 37 2.57 5.47 -1.55
C ALA A 37 1.79 4.53 -0.63
N VAL A 38 0.47 4.46 -0.82
CA VAL A 38 -0.42 3.52 -0.11
C VAL A 38 -1.45 2.94 -1.08
N PHE A 39 -1.73 1.64 -0.95
CA PHE A 39 -2.68 0.91 -1.79
C PHE A 39 -3.70 0.16 -0.92
N SER A 40 -4.96 0.22 -1.30
CA SER A 40 -6.02 -0.66 -0.77
C SER A 40 -5.94 -2.03 -1.44
N VAL A 41 -6.17 -3.10 -0.68
CA VAL A 41 -6.34 -4.45 -1.24
C VAL A 41 -7.80 -4.75 -1.62
N ILE A 42 -8.76 -4.01 -1.08
CA ILE A 42 -10.15 -4.11 -1.49
C ILE A 42 -10.36 -3.19 -2.70
N TYR A 43 -10.68 -3.78 -3.85
CA TYR A 43 -10.94 -3.11 -5.13
C TYR A 43 -12.34 -3.38 -5.70
N THR A 44 -13.18 -4.13 -4.97
CA THR A 44 -14.58 -4.41 -5.32
C THR A 44 -15.49 -4.16 -4.12
N ILE A 45 -16.77 -3.87 -4.40
CA ILE A 45 -17.81 -3.91 -3.37
C ILE A 45 -18.03 -5.39 -3.02
N CYS A 46 -17.67 -5.78 -1.79
CA CYS A 46 -17.84 -7.14 -1.30
C CYS A 46 -18.24 -7.13 0.17
N THR A 47 -18.75 -8.26 0.65
CA THR A 47 -19.02 -8.43 2.09
C THR A 47 -17.69 -8.52 2.84
N LEU A 48 -17.71 -8.23 4.15
CA LEU A 48 -16.51 -8.40 4.99
C LEU A 48 -15.98 -9.85 4.95
N GLU A 49 -16.87 -10.82 4.90
CA GLU A 49 -16.53 -12.24 4.84
C GLU A 49 -15.82 -12.60 3.54
N ASP A 50 -16.31 -12.10 2.40
CA ASP A 50 -15.65 -12.26 1.10
C ASP A 50 -14.32 -11.50 1.05
N ALA A 51 -14.22 -10.32 1.67
CA ALA A 51 -12.98 -9.55 1.75
C ALA A 51 -11.90 -10.32 2.53
N LEU A 52 -12.27 -10.94 3.65
CA LEU A 52 -11.36 -11.75 4.48
C LEU A 52 -10.98 -13.05 3.78
N LYS A 53 -11.95 -13.75 3.17
CA LYS A 53 -11.72 -14.99 2.42
C LYS A 53 -10.71 -14.79 1.28
N ASN A 54 -10.80 -13.66 0.59
CA ASN A 54 -9.94 -13.34 -0.55
C ASN A 54 -8.71 -12.48 -0.16
N ALA A 55 -8.53 -12.17 1.13
CA ALA A 55 -7.51 -11.20 1.58
C ALA A 55 -6.09 -11.57 1.12
N SER A 56 -5.71 -12.83 1.21
CA SER A 56 -4.38 -13.30 0.79
C SER A 56 -4.13 -13.05 -0.70
N GLU A 57 -5.10 -13.40 -1.54
CA GLU A 57 -5.01 -13.23 -2.98
C GLU A 57 -5.02 -11.75 -3.36
N ASN A 58 -5.87 -10.95 -2.71
CA ASN A 58 -5.93 -9.52 -2.90
C ASN A 58 -4.60 -8.84 -2.54
N VAL A 59 -3.99 -9.19 -1.41
CA VAL A 59 -2.66 -8.69 -1.02
C VAL A 59 -1.60 -9.06 -2.07
N ARG A 60 -1.60 -10.32 -2.54
CA ARG A 60 -0.66 -10.82 -3.55
C ARG A 60 -0.79 -10.05 -4.87
N MET A 61 -2.02 -9.85 -5.33
CA MET A 61 -2.30 -9.11 -6.57
C MET A 61 -1.90 -7.63 -6.44
N THR A 62 -2.24 -6.98 -5.32
CA THR A 62 -1.83 -5.59 -5.06
C THR A 62 -0.30 -5.47 -5.02
N ALA A 63 0.40 -6.36 -4.32
CA ALA A 63 1.86 -6.36 -4.26
C ALA A 63 2.51 -6.55 -5.65
N ARG A 64 1.97 -7.46 -6.48
CA ARG A 64 2.42 -7.64 -7.86
C ARG A 64 2.26 -6.35 -8.67
N ASN A 65 1.12 -5.68 -8.56
CA ASN A 65 0.87 -4.44 -9.30
C ASN A 65 1.79 -3.31 -8.82
N VAL A 66 2.01 -3.18 -7.51
CA VAL A 66 3.01 -2.24 -6.95
C VAL A 66 4.39 -2.49 -7.55
N ALA A 67 4.85 -3.75 -7.59
CA ALA A 67 6.13 -4.10 -8.18
C ALA A 67 6.20 -3.80 -9.69
N ALA A 68 5.11 -4.05 -10.42
CA ALA A 68 5.01 -3.70 -11.84
C ALA A 68 5.08 -2.19 -12.07
N THR A 69 4.41 -1.39 -11.22
CA THR A 69 4.48 0.08 -11.26
C THR A 69 5.89 0.59 -10.97
N LEU A 70 6.58 0.03 -9.97
CA LEU A 70 7.98 0.35 -9.70
C LEU A 70 8.87 0.04 -10.91
N LYS A 71 8.68 -1.12 -11.53
CA LYS A 71 9.42 -1.52 -12.74
C LYS A 71 9.13 -0.58 -13.92
N ALA A 72 7.88 -0.15 -14.09
CA ALA A 72 7.51 0.82 -15.12
C ALA A 72 8.17 2.19 -14.85
N GLY A 73 8.17 2.66 -13.60
CA GLY A 73 8.82 3.91 -13.21
C GLY A 73 10.33 3.92 -13.47
N GLN A 74 11.02 2.78 -13.34
CA GLN A 74 12.44 2.65 -13.69
C GLN A 74 12.73 2.87 -15.19
N GLN A 75 11.72 2.77 -16.05
CA GLN A 75 11.84 2.98 -17.50
C GLN A 75 11.53 4.42 -17.92
N LEU A 76 10.88 5.19 -17.04
CA LEU A 76 10.64 6.61 -17.24
C LEU A 76 11.95 7.35 -16.90
N ARG A 77 12.70 7.71 -17.93
CA ARG A 77 13.89 8.56 -17.82
C ARG A 77 13.49 10.02 -17.83
#